data_AF-A0A1B6IAH0-F1
#
_entry.id   AF-A0A1B6IAH0-F1
#
_cell.length_a   1.000
_cell.length_b   1.000
_cell.length_c   1.000
_cell.angle_alpha   90.00
_cell.angle_beta   90.00
_cell.angle_gamma   90.00
#
_symmetry.space_group_name_H-M   'P 1'
#
loop_
_entity.id
_entity.type
_entity.pdbx_description
1 polymer ?
#
loop_
_entity_poly.entity_id
_entity_poly.type
_entity_poly.pdbx_seq_one_letter_code
_entity_poly.pdbx_strand_id
1 'polypeptide(L)'
;HRSPTTHTTMKPIEFTPMTDDLSEELRVSCKPGLMPMAGVTVSPSGCAMPEEYELYAERLHNFEVYEDDVWVISYPKCGTTWTQEMVWLIGNNCDFDAASDRLLLQRFPFLEAVSIIPQPQMDERAQFLDEHVLFADTIDFVEEQTSPRFIKSHLPVALLPKQIWTKKPKIIYVTRNPMDAAISYYHHHRLWNGY
;
A
#
# COMPACT_ATOMS: atom_id res chain seq x y z
N HIS A 1 -30.19 -3.87 -28.65
CA HIS A 1 -30.54 -3.32 -27.33
C HIS A 1 -29.32 -3.38 -26.43
N ARG A 2 -28.75 -2.23 -26.03
CA ARG A 2 -27.75 -2.18 -24.96
C ARG A 2 -28.51 -2.05 -23.64
N SER A 3 -28.35 -3.02 -22.76
CA SER A 3 -28.86 -2.96 -21.39
C SER A 3 -28.26 -1.76 -20.67
N PRO A 4 -29.01 -1.08 -19.78
CA PRO A 4 -28.46 0.03 -19.01
C PRO A 4 -27.38 -0.52 -18.07
N THR A 5 -26.19 0.05 -18.12
CA THR A 5 -25.16 -0.15 -17.10
C THR A 5 -25.72 0.32 -15.77
N THR A 6 -26.05 -0.63 -14.90
CA THR A 6 -26.32 -0.35 -13.49
C THR A 6 -25.09 0.34 -12.92
N HIS A 7 -25.20 1.61 -12.54
CA HIS A 7 -24.25 2.21 -11.61
C HIS A 7 -24.41 1.45 -10.29
N THR A 8 -23.61 0.40 -10.11
CA THR A 8 -23.44 -0.23 -8.82
C THR A 8 -22.79 0.83 -7.93
N THR A 9 -23.60 1.51 -7.11
CA THR A 9 -23.09 2.25 -5.97
C THR A 9 -22.26 1.26 -5.17
N MET A 10 -20.93 1.47 -5.15
CA MET A 10 -20.06 0.66 -4.31
C MET A 10 -20.56 0.78 -2.87
N LYS A 11 -20.74 -0.38 -2.22
CA LYS A 11 -21.16 -0.40 -0.81
C LYS A 11 -20.17 0.39 0.04
N PRO A 12 -20.62 1.09 1.09
CA PRO A 12 -19.73 1.73 2.06
C PRO A 12 -18.70 0.73 2.59
N ILE A 13 -17.50 1.23 2.90
CA ILE A 13 -16.49 0.43 3.59
C ILE A 13 -16.95 0.25 5.04
N GLU A 14 -17.01 -0.99 5.50
CA GLU A 14 -17.40 -1.34 6.87
C GLU A 14 -16.25 -2.08 7.55
N PHE A 15 -16.02 -1.78 8.82
CA PHE A 15 -14.96 -2.35 9.64
C PHE A 15 -15.58 -3.23 10.73
N THR A 16 -15.12 -4.48 10.80
CA THR A 16 -15.53 -5.42 11.85
C THR A 16 -14.31 -5.78 12.67
N PRO A 17 -14.27 -5.46 13.98
CA PRO A 17 -13.19 -5.88 14.86
C PRO A 17 -13.00 -7.41 14.84
N MET A 18 -11.74 -7.84 14.80
CA MET A 18 -11.38 -9.26 14.84
C MET A 18 -11.32 -9.74 16.28
N THR A 19 -12.34 -10.44 16.76
CA THR A 19 -12.47 -10.86 18.18
C THR A 19 -12.57 -12.37 18.36
N ASP A 20 -12.20 -13.15 17.35
CA ASP A 20 -12.18 -14.62 17.44
C ASP A 20 -10.93 -15.12 18.18
N ASP A 21 -11.01 -16.35 18.71
CA ASP A 21 -9.95 -16.94 19.55
C ASP A 21 -8.58 -16.96 18.87
N LEU A 22 -8.53 -17.18 17.55
CA LEU A 22 -7.29 -17.19 16.79
C LEU A 22 -6.69 -15.78 16.70
N SER A 23 -7.51 -14.77 16.47
CA SER A 23 -7.06 -13.37 16.47
C SER A 23 -6.48 -12.95 17.82
N GLU A 24 -7.11 -13.36 18.93
CA GLU A 24 -6.58 -13.11 20.28
C GLU A 24 -5.26 -13.86 20.54
N GLU A 25 -5.18 -15.14 20.14
CA GLU A 25 -3.94 -15.93 20.25
C GLU A 25 -2.79 -15.26 19.49
N LEU A 26 -3.06 -14.76 18.28
CA LEU A 26 -2.09 -14.05 17.45
C LEU A 26 -1.65 -12.73 18.10
N ARG A 27 -2.57 -11.94 18.67
CA ARG A 27 -2.22 -10.70 19.40
C ARG A 27 -1.28 -10.96 20.56
N VAL A 28 -1.50 -12.03 21.32
CA VAL A 28 -0.65 -12.41 22.47
C VAL A 28 0.69 -12.96 22.01
N SER A 29 0.69 -13.77 20.95
CA SER A 29 1.88 -14.46 20.45
C SER A 29 2.79 -13.54 19.62
N CYS A 30 2.24 -12.48 19.04
CA CYS A 30 3.00 -11.54 18.23
C CYS A 30 3.59 -10.39 19.06
N LYS A 31 4.93 -10.30 19.10
CA LYS A 31 5.66 -9.13 19.60
C LYS A 31 5.21 -7.86 18.87
N PRO A 32 4.87 -6.78 19.59
CA PRO A 32 4.69 -5.46 19.01
C PRO A 32 5.97 -5.02 18.29
N GLY A 33 5.84 -4.52 17.06
CA GLY A 33 6.95 -4.00 16.26
C GLY A 33 6.43 -3.05 15.19
N LEU A 34 7.27 -2.71 14.21
CA LEU A 34 6.91 -1.70 13.20
C LEU A 34 5.79 -2.17 12.26
N MET A 35 5.62 -3.47 12.08
CA MET A 35 4.52 -4.02 11.29
C MET A 35 3.35 -4.39 12.23
N PRO A 36 2.22 -3.67 12.19
CA PRO A 36 1.08 -3.93 13.04
C PRO A 36 0.37 -5.20 12.60
N MET A 37 -0.24 -5.87 13.57
CA MET A 37 -1.13 -6.99 13.33
C MET A 37 -2.46 -6.49 12.77
N ALA A 38 -3.14 -7.33 11.99
CA ALA A 38 -4.50 -7.02 11.61
C ALA A 38 -5.41 -7.02 12.86
N GLY A 39 -6.30 -6.02 12.95
CA GLY A 39 -7.28 -5.92 14.02
C GLY A 39 -8.72 -5.74 13.53
N VAL A 40 -8.91 -5.44 12.24
CA VAL A 40 -10.23 -5.33 11.61
C VAL A 40 -10.32 -6.15 10.33
N THR A 41 -11.50 -6.70 10.05
CA THR A 41 -11.88 -7.21 8.73
C THR A 41 -12.67 -6.15 7.99
N VAL A 42 -12.33 -5.89 6.72
CA VAL A 42 -12.88 -4.78 5.94
C VAL A 42 -13.83 -5.29 4.85
N SER A 43 -15.11 -4.91 4.90
CA SER A 43 -16.10 -5.14 3.83
C SER A 43 -16.03 -4.02 2.78
N PRO A 44 -16.16 -4.28 1.46
CA PRO A 44 -16.53 -5.56 0.85
C PRO A 44 -15.33 -6.48 0.53
N SER A 45 -14.10 -6.09 0.88
CA SER A 45 -12.91 -6.86 0.51
C SER A 45 -12.82 -8.23 1.20
N GLY A 46 -13.33 -8.33 2.42
CA GLY A 46 -13.11 -9.47 3.32
C GLY A 46 -11.68 -9.58 3.84
N CYS A 47 -10.82 -8.59 3.58
CA CYS A 47 -9.42 -8.61 3.98
C CYS A 47 -9.23 -8.14 5.42
N ALA A 48 -8.28 -8.77 6.10
CA ALA A 48 -7.79 -8.35 7.41
C ALA A 48 -6.80 -7.19 7.25
N MET A 49 -7.00 -6.11 7.99
CA MET A 49 -6.20 -4.87 7.92
C MET A 49 -5.84 -4.39 9.34
N PRO A 50 -4.79 -3.58 9.52
CA PRO A 50 -4.52 -2.87 10.77
C PRO A 50 -5.70 -1.97 11.15
N GLU A 51 -5.91 -1.73 12.45
CA GLU A 51 -6.99 -0.86 12.96
C GLU A 51 -6.81 0.58 12.44
N GLU A 52 -5.57 1.03 12.31
CA GLU A 52 -5.20 2.35 11.81
C GLU A 52 -5.69 2.59 10.37
N TYR A 53 -5.93 1.54 9.59
CA TYR A 53 -6.45 1.66 8.23
C TYR A 53 -7.81 2.39 8.19
N GLU A 54 -8.65 2.20 9.21
CA GLU A 54 -9.97 2.85 9.30
C GLU A 54 -9.86 4.38 9.27
N LEU A 55 -8.81 4.96 9.87
CA LEU A 55 -8.60 6.41 9.93
C LEU A 55 -8.31 7.04 8.56
N TYR A 56 -7.77 6.26 7.62
CA TYR A 56 -7.33 6.73 6.30
C TYR A 56 -8.16 6.18 5.14
N ALA A 57 -9.04 5.21 5.39
CA ALA A 57 -9.77 4.50 4.35
C ALA A 57 -10.58 5.43 3.44
N GLU A 58 -11.22 6.47 3.99
CA GLU A 58 -11.96 7.43 3.16
C GLU A 58 -11.04 8.23 2.24
N ARG A 59 -9.90 8.72 2.76
CA ARG A 59 -8.89 9.46 1.97
C ARG A 59 -8.31 8.59 0.87
N LEU A 60 -7.90 7.36 1.20
CA LEU A 60 -7.37 6.40 0.23
C LEU A 60 -8.41 6.05 -0.85
N HIS A 61 -9.66 5.84 -0.46
CA HIS A 61 -10.71 5.45 -1.40
C HIS A 61 -11.15 6.60 -2.32
N ASN A 62 -11.01 7.86 -1.87
CA ASN A 62 -11.31 9.06 -2.64
C ASN A 62 -10.07 9.73 -3.27
N PHE A 63 -8.88 9.15 -3.11
CA PHE A 63 -7.62 9.64 -3.67
C PHE A 63 -7.74 9.98 -5.16
N GLU A 64 -7.17 11.12 -5.56
CA GLU A 64 -7.25 11.61 -6.93
C GLU A 64 -6.29 10.84 -7.84
N VAL A 65 -6.83 10.26 -8.91
CA VAL A 65 -6.08 9.46 -9.88
C VAL A 65 -5.98 10.22 -11.20
N TYR A 66 -4.80 10.23 -11.80
CA TYR A 66 -4.53 10.82 -13.10
C TYR A 66 -4.39 9.73 -14.17
N GLU A 67 -4.68 10.08 -15.43
CA GLU A 67 -4.66 9.13 -16.55
C GLU A 67 -3.23 8.64 -16.87
N ASP A 68 -2.23 9.45 -16.54
CA ASP A 68 -0.81 9.17 -16.76
C ASP A 68 -0.11 8.53 -15.55
N ASP A 69 -0.82 8.28 -14.45
CA ASP A 69 -0.29 7.53 -13.33
C ASP A 69 0.13 6.11 -13.77
N VAL A 70 1.15 5.59 -13.08
CA VAL A 70 1.67 4.23 -13.26
C VAL A 70 1.68 3.51 -11.92
N TRP A 71 0.84 2.49 -11.80
CA TRP A 71 0.65 1.76 -10.56
C TRP A 71 1.36 0.40 -10.60
N VAL A 72 2.09 0.07 -9.52
CA VAL A 72 2.57 -1.28 -9.26
C VAL A 72 1.85 -1.81 -8.03
N ILE A 73 1.01 -2.82 -8.25
CA ILE A 73 0.12 -3.38 -7.23
C ILE A 73 0.45 -4.85 -7.02
N SER A 74 0.44 -5.33 -5.78
CA SER A 74 0.55 -6.77 -5.50
C SER A 74 0.05 -7.12 -4.12
N TYR A 75 -0.17 -8.40 -3.83
CA TYR A 75 -0.06 -8.86 -2.45
C TYR A 75 1.39 -8.68 -1.96
N PRO A 76 1.65 -8.31 -0.68
CA PRO A 76 3.01 -8.14 -0.20
C PRO A 76 3.93 -9.33 -0.49
N LYS A 77 5.21 -9.05 -0.76
CA LYS A 77 6.27 -10.06 -0.99
C LYS A 77 6.15 -10.88 -2.27
N CYS A 78 5.40 -10.38 -3.24
CA CYS A 78 5.27 -10.97 -4.59
C CYS A 78 6.27 -10.42 -5.63
N GLY A 79 7.28 -9.63 -5.24
CA GLY A 79 8.31 -9.11 -6.16
C GLY A 79 8.18 -7.63 -6.54
N THR A 80 7.38 -6.86 -5.79
CA THR A 80 7.13 -5.44 -6.08
C THR A 80 8.38 -4.58 -6.18
N THR A 81 9.39 -4.80 -5.34
CA THR A 81 10.64 -4.00 -5.40
C THR A 81 11.30 -4.09 -6.77
N TRP A 82 11.42 -5.30 -7.33
CA TRP A 82 12.01 -5.48 -8.66
C TRP A 82 11.14 -4.86 -9.76
N THR A 83 9.82 -5.05 -9.67
CA THR A 83 8.88 -4.47 -10.64
C THR A 83 8.90 -2.94 -10.62
N GLN A 84 8.93 -2.32 -9.44
CA GLN A 84 9.02 -0.87 -9.30
C GLN A 84 10.28 -0.33 -9.99
N GLU A 85 11.44 -0.96 -9.78
CA GLU A 85 12.67 -0.51 -10.43
C GLU A 85 12.63 -0.63 -11.95
N MET A 86 12.19 -1.78 -12.46
CA MET A 86 12.07 -1.98 -13.91
C MET A 86 11.09 -0.97 -14.52
N VAL A 87 9.92 -0.77 -13.91
CA VAL A 87 8.89 0.16 -14.40
C VAL A 87 9.39 1.59 -14.36
N TRP A 88 10.05 2.01 -13.27
CA TRP A 88 10.57 3.37 -13.14
C TRP A 88 11.67 3.64 -14.16
N LEU A 89 12.64 2.74 -14.31
CA LEU A 89 13.70 2.87 -15.31
C LEU A 89 13.13 2.93 -16.72
N ILE A 90 12.24 2.01 -17.10
CA ILE A 90 11.60 2.02 -18.43
C ILE A 90 10.83 3.34 -18.66
N GLY A 91 10.09 3.81 -17.65
CA GLY A 91 9.33 5.06 -17.71
C GLY A 91 10.19 6.32 -17.80
N ASN A 92 11.45 6.24 -17.38
CA ASN A 92 12.42 7.34 -17.36
C ASN A 92 13.61 7.07 -18.30
N ASN A 93 13.39 6.39 -19.43
CA ASN A 93 14.39 6.16 -20.49
C ASN A 93 15.68 5.47 -20.03
N CYS A 94 15.57 4.57 -19.05
CA CYS A 94 16.68 3.89 -18.40
C CYS A 94 17.74 4.86 -17.83
N ASP A 95 17.29 5.97 -17.24
CA ASP A 95 18.15 6.91 -16.51
C ASP A 95 18.61 6.28 -15.18
N PHE A 96 19.76 5.61 -15.23
CA PHE A 96 20.34 4.92 -14.08
C PHE A 96 20.95 5.89 -13.05
N ASP A 97 21.42 7.06 -13.49
CA ASP A 97 22.00 8.07 -12.61
C ASP A 97 20.90 8.60 -11.68
N ALA A 98 19.77 9.03 -12.26
CA ALA A 98 18.61 9.50 -11.49
C ALA A 98 17.99 8.40 -10.60
N ALA A 99 18.02 7.13 -11.05
CA ALA A 99 17.57 6.00 -10.23
C ALA A 99 18.45 5.78 -8.99
N SER A 100 19.75 6.05 -9.11
CA SER A 100 20.73 5.90 -8.02
C SER A 100 20.77 7.09 -7.07
N ASP A 101 20.44 8.29 -7.56
CA ASP A 101 20.43 9.53 -6.78
C ASP A 101 19.26 9.62 -5.78
N ARG A 102 18.18 8.86 -6.00
CA ARG A 102 16.98 8.88 -5.16
C ARG A 102 16.58 7.49 -4.69
N LEU A 103 16.17 7.39 -3.43
CA LEU A 103 15.64 6.14 -2.89
C LEU A 103 14.39 5.69 -3.63
N LEU A 104 14.19 4.37 -3.72
CA LEU A 104 13.03 3.79 -4.38
C LEU A 104 11.70 4.29 -3.80
N LEU A 105 11.63 4.54 -2.49
CA LEU A 105 10.41 5.03 -1.83
C LEU A 105 10.07 6.48 -2.22
N GLN A 106 11.06 7.28 -2.61
CA GLN A 106 10.84 8.63 -3.14
C GLN A 106 10.41 8.57 -4.61
N ARG A 107 10.95 7.61 -5.38
CA ARG A 107 10.66 7.42 -6.80
C ARG A 107 9.33 6.68 -7.05
N PHE A 108 8.92 5.83 -6.11
CA PHE A 108 7.78 4.92 -6.23
C PHE A 108 7.06 4.84 -4.86
N PRO A 109 6.36 5.90 -4.43
CA PRO A 109 5.91 6.01 -3.05
C PRO A 109 4.81 5.01 -2.73
N PHE A 110 4.78 4.58 -1.48
CA PHE A 110 3.84 3.56 -1.00
C PHE A 110 2.59 4.23 -0.44
N LEU A 111 1.52 4.27 -1.23
CA LEU A 111 0.34 5.10 -0.97
C LEU A 111 -0.24 4.93 0.43
N GLU A 112 -0.51 3.69 0.84
CA GLU A 112 -1.16 3.40 2.11
C GLU A 112 -0.19 3.20 3.30
N ALA A 113 1.10 3.51 3.15
CA ALA A 113 2.08 3.30 4.23
C ALA A 113 1.67 4.01 5.53
N VAL A 114 1.11 5.22 5.43
CA VAL A 114 0.57 6.01 6.56
C VAL A 114 -0.47 5.25 7.39
N SER A 115 -1.17 4.29 6.79
CA SER A 115 -2.28 3.56 7.41
C SER A 115 -1.90 2.14 7.85
N ILE A 116 -0.63 1.74 7.68
CA ILE A 116 -0.14 0.40 8.04
C ILE A 116 1.18 0.43 8.81
N ILE A 117 1.86 1.57 8.92
CA ILE A 117 3.05 1.73 9.75
C ILE A 117 2.66 2.69 10.88
N PRO A 118 2.76 2.27 12.15
CA PRO A 118 2.53 3.15 13.28
C PRO A 118 3.46 4.35 13.15
N GLN A 119 2.89 5.56 13.15
CA GLN A 119 3.68 6.78 13.15
C GLN A 119 4.42 6.85 14.50
N PRO A 120 5.76 6.74 14.53
CA PRO A 120 6.47 6.92 15.79
C PRO A 120 6.25 8.36 16.29
N GLN A 121 6.29 8.58 17.60
CA GLN A 121 6.52 9.93 18.11
C GLN A 121 7.89 10.38 17.59
N MET A 122 7.87 11.17 16.51
CA MET A 122 9.08 11.61 15.82
C MET A 122 9.96 12.41 16.79
N ASP A 123 11.18 11.93 17.01
CA ASP A 123 12.29 12.78 17.44
C ASP A 123 12.68 13.65 16.24
N GLU A 124 12.91 14.96 16.44
CA GLU A 124 13.13 15.98 15.39
C GLU A 124 14.24 15.60 14.38
N ARG A 125 15.13 14.67 14.75
CA ARG A 125 16.20 14.13 13.90
C ARG A 125 15.71 13.23 12.77
N ALA A 126 14.54 12.60 12.94
CA ALA A 126 13.90 11.78 11.92
C ALA A 126 13.18 12.63 10.86
N GLN A 127 13.48 13.94 10.76
CA GLN A 127 13.19 14.86 9.65
C GLN A 127 14.38 15.13 8.71
N PHE A 128 15.54 14.48 8.92
CA PHE A 128 16.72 14.57 8.01
C PHE A 128 17.32 13.25 7.45
N LEU A 129 16.65 12.09 7.58
CA LEU A 129 16.96 10.80 6.96
C LEU A 129 16.15 10.55 5.67
N ASP A 130 16.79 10.10 4.59
CA ASP A 130 16.12 9.80 3.30
C ASP A 130 14.87 8.88 3.41
N GLU A 131 14.71 8.17 4.53
CA GLU A 131 13.54 7.37 4.91
C GLU A 131 12.30 8.17 5.37
N HIS A 132 12.30 9.52 5.38
CA HIS A 132 11.14 10.35 5.74
C HIS A 132 9.84 9.94 5.08
N VAL A 133 9.93 9.48 3.83
CA VAL A 133 8.76 9.11 3.05
C VAL A 133 7.95 8.01 3.74
N LEU A 134 8.58 7.14 4.54
CA LEU A 134 7.87 6.10 5.30
C LEU A 134 7.10 6.65 6.52
N PHE A 135 7.49 7.83 7.01
CA PHE A 135 6.95 8.44 8.23
C PHE A 135 6.21 9.75 7.97
N ALA A 136 6.11 10.17 6.71
CA ALA A 136 5.26 11.27 6.29
C ALA A 136 3.82 10.78 6.12
N ASP A 137 2.88 11.72 5.93
CA ASP A 137 1.59 11.38 5.35
C ASP A 137 1.82 10.99 3.87
N THR A 138 1.82 9.68 3.61
CA THR A 138 2.16 9.16 2.28
C THR A 138 1.10 9.44 1.23
N ILE A 139 -0.11 9.82 1.64
CA ILE A 139 -1.14 10.26 0.70
C ILE A 139 -0.74 11.62 0.16
N ASP A 140 -0.49 12.58 1.05
CA ASP A 140 -0.08 13.94 0.68
C ASP A 140 1.22 13.93 -0.12
N PHE A 141 2.20 13.09 0.29
CA PHE A 141 3.45 12.95 -0.43
C PHE A 141 3.26 12.53 -1.90
N VAL A 142 2.31 11.61 -2.18
CA VAL A 142 1.99 11.20 -3.56
C VAL A 142 1.27 12.31 -4.32
N GLU A 143 0.39 13.06 -3.66
CA GLU A 143 -0.32 14.20 -4.27
C GLU A 143 0.64 15.30 -4.72
N GLU A 144 1.73 15.52 -3.98
CA GLU A 144 2.76 16.51 -4.30
C GLU A 144 3.73 16.07 -5.41
N GLN A 145 3.71 14.80 -5.85
CA GLN A 145 4.61 14.33 -6.91
C GLN A 145 4.23 14.87 -8.28
N THR A 146 5.24 15.16 -9.10
CA THR A 146 5.04 15.54 -10.50
C THR A 146 4.62 14.35 -11.35
N SER A 147 3.65 14.58 -12.25
CA SER A 147 3.26 13.60 -13.27
C SER A 147 4.40 13.28 -14.27
N PRO A 148 4.51 12.02 -14.75
CA PRO A 148 3.69 10.87 -14.37
C PRO A 148 4.08 10.35 -12.98
N ARG A 149 3.08 10.10 -12.11
CA ARG A 149 3.32 9.56 -10.77
C ARG A 149 3.48 8.05 -10.83
N PHE A 150 4.51 7.53 -10.17
CA PHE A 150 4.76 6.10 -10.03
C PHE A 150 4.34 5.66 -8.63
N ILE A 151 3.28 4.84 -8.51
CA ILE A 151 2.60 4.60 -7.22
C ILE A 151 2.61 3.11 -6.88
N LYS A 152 3.11 2.77 -5.70
CA LYS A 152 3.07 1.41 -5.16
C LYS A 152 1.83 1.25 -4.28
N SER A 153 1.14 0.12 -4.41
CA SER A 153 0.12 -0.28 -3.44
C SER A 153 0.07 -1.80 -3.20
N HIS A 154 -0.33 -2.17 -1.99
CA HIS A 154 -0.72 -3.51 -1.56
C HIS A 154 -2.21 -3.62 -1.24
N LEU A 155 -2.99 -2.54 -1.45
CA LEU A 155 -4.43 -2.56 -1.21
C LEU A 155 -5.12 -3.64 -2.07
N PRO A 156 -6.05 -4.40 -1.48
CA PRO A 156 -6.97 -5.24 -2.22
C PRO A 156 -7.73 -4.43 -3.28
N VAL A 157 -8.10 -5.08 -4.38
CA VAL A 157 -8.80 -4.45 -5.52
C VAL A 157 -10.05 -3.67 -5.09
N ALA A 158 -10.79 -4.19 -4.10
CA ALA A 158 -11.99 -3.56 -3.58
C ALA A 158 -11.73 -2.29 -2.75
N LEU A 159 -10.49 -2.09 -2.27
CA LEU A 159 -10.07 -0.97 -1.43
C LEU A 159 -9.25 0.08 -2.18
N LEU A 160 -8.91 -0.15 -3.45
CA LEU A 160 -8.24 0.82 -4.29
C LEU A 160 -9.06 2.12 -4.47
N PRO A 161 -8.42 3.26 -4.82
CA PRO A 161 -9.12 4.49 -5.12
C PRO A 161 -10.19 4.29 -6.20
N LYS A 162 -11.41 4.80 -5.99
CA LYS A 162 -12.53 4.62 -6.94
C LYS A 162 -12.17 5.09 -8.36
N GLN A 163 -11.39 6.16 -8.45
CA GLN A 163 -11.03 6.78 -9.71
C GLN A 163 -10.12 5.91 -10.60
N ILE A 164 -9.47 4.86 -10.05
CA ILE A 164 -8.71 3.90 -10.88
C ILE A 164 -9.59 3.30 -11.99
N TRP A 165 -10.87 3.02 -11.69
CA TRP A 165 -11.79 2.37 -12.63
C TRP A 165 -12.30 3.31 -13.72
N THR A 166 -12.33 4.62 -13.46
CA THR A 166 -12.82 5.63 -14.40
C THR A 166 -11.69 6.25 -15.21
N LYS A 167 -10.56 6.59 -14.57
CA LYS A 167 -9.37 7.20 -15.18
C LYS A 167 -8.52 6.18 -15.94
N LYS A 168 -8.55 4.92 -15.53
CA LYS A 168 -7.85 3.79 -16.17
C LYS A 168 -6.35 4.07 -16.39
N PRO A 169 -5.60 4.41 -15.32
CA PRO A 169 -4.15 4.55 -15.42
C PRO A 169 -3.48 3.22 -15.81
N LYS A 170 -2.17 3.25 -16.04
CA LYS A 170 -1.43 2.00 -16.26
C LYS A 170 -1.31 1.25 -14.92
N ILE A 171 -1.64 -0.03 -14.91
CA ILE A 171 -1.55 -0.88 -13.71
C ILE A 171 -0.76 -2.13 -14.04
N ILE A 172 0.29 -2.38 -13.27
CA ILE A 172 1.08 -3.60 -13.29
C ILE A 172 0.77 -4.36 -12.00
N TYR A 173 0.05 -5.47 -12.11
CA TYR A 173 -0.24 -6.34 -10.97
C TYR A 173 0.74 -7.52 -10.92
N VAL A 174 1.38 -7.74 -9.78
CA VAL A 174 2.38 -8.80 -9.60
C VAL A 174 1.84 -9.89 -8.69
N THR A 175 1.95 -11.15 -9.14
CA THR A 175 1.58 -12.34 -8.36
C THR A 175 2.77 -13.24 -8.13
N ARG A 176 2.67 -14.06 -7.08
CA ARG A 176 3.61 -15.11 -6.74
C ARG A 176 2.84 -16.33 -6.25
N ASN A 177 3.45 -17.51 -6.29
CA ASN A 177 2.94 -18.67 -5.59
C ASN A 177 2.62 -18.28 -4.12
N PRO A 178 1.41 -18.57 -3.62
CA PRO A 178 0.97 -18.10 -2.30
C PRO A 178 1.77 -18.72 -1.16
N MET A 179 2.29 -19.94 -1.31
CA MET A 179 3.12 -20.59 -0.29
C MET A 179 4.47 -19.88 -0.15
N ASP A 180 5.09 -19.53 -1.29
CA ASP A 180 6.34 -18.79 -1.28
C ASP A 180 6.16 -17.36 -0.76
N ALA A 181 5.04 -16.72 -1.11
CA ALA A 181 4.68 -15.41 -0.59
C ALA A 181 4.50 -15.45 0.93
N ALA A 182 3.82 -16.45 1.47
CA ALA A 182 3.63 -16.64 2.91
C ALA A 182 4.96 -16.83 3.66
N ILE A 183 5.86 -17.68 3.15
CA ILE A 183 7.19 -17.87 3.74
C ILE A 183 7.99 -16.56 3.71
N SER A 184 7.95 -15.83 2.59
CA SER A 184 8.63 -14.54 2.48
C SER A 184 8.03 -13.49 3.42
N TYR A 185 6.71 -13.50 3.61
CA TYR A 185 5.99 -12.62 4.54
C TYR A 185 6.37 -12.92 5.98
N TYR A 186 6.47 -14.20 6.36
CA TYR A 186 6.95 -14.62 7.68
C TYR A 186 8.34 -14.04 7.99
N HIS A 187 9.31 -14.19 7.08
CA HIS A 187 10.65 -13.62 7.29
C HIS A 187 10.65 -12.09 7.32
N HIS A 188 9.81 -11.45 6.51
CA HIS A 188 9.66 -10.00 6.51
C HIS A 188 9.09 -9.50 7.84
N HIS A 189 8.03 -10.12 8.34
CA HIS A 189 7.43 -9.81 9.63
C HIS A 189 8.43 -10.00 10.78
N ARG A 190 9.23 -11.08 10.74
CA ARG A 190 10.30 -11.31 11.72
C ARG A 190 11.36 -10.20 11.74
N LEU A 191 11.79 -9.74 10.57
CA LEU A 191 12.77 -8.67 10.42
C LEU A 191 12.29 -7.36 11.06
N TRP A 192 11.06 -6.95 10.77
CA TRP A 192 10.51 -5.68 11.24
C TRP A 192 10.06 -5.68 12.70
N ASN A 193 9.76 -6.85 13.26
CA ASN A 193 9.26 -6.98 14.63
C ASN A 193 10.29 -7.62 15.59
N GLY A 194 11.56 -7.73 15.18
CA GLY A 194 12.67 -8.09 16.07
C GLY A 194 12.65 -9.53 16.63
N TYR A 195 12.33 -10.51 15.78
CA TYR A 195 12.27 -11.93 16.15
C TYR A 195 13.55 -12.73 15.86
#